data_AF-A0A530QJN5-F1
#
_entry.id   AF-A0A530QJN5-F1
#
_cell.length_a   1.000
_cell.length_b   1.000
_cell.length_c   1.000
_cell.angle_alpha   90.00
_cell.angle_beta   90.00
_cell.angle_gamma   90.00
#
_symmetry.space_group_name_H-M   'P 1'
#
loop_
_entity.id
_entity.type
_entity.pdbx_description
1 polymer ?
#
loop_
_entity_poly.entity_id
_entity_poly.type
_entity_poly.pdbx_seq_one_letter_code
_entity_poly.pdbx_strand_id
1 'polypeptide(L)'
;EQERPRLSKAERAFYAHAADFGIRSGISIPVRTANGSMSMFTLASEKLTIELDREIDAVAAATAVAQLHARITFLQATPSVEEAAYLDPKEATYLRWIAVGKTMEEVADLEGVKYNSVRVKLAETKKRFNVHTTTHLAALTIRRKL
;
A
#
# COMPACT_ATOMS: atom_id res chain seq x y z
N GLU A 1 27.21 -4.82 24.08
CA GLU A 1 26.38 -3.62 24.28
C GLU A 1 25.97 -3.12 22.90
N GLN A 2 24.75 -3.40 22.45
CA GLN A 2 24.30 -3.02 21.10
C GLN A 2 23.95 -1.53 21.08
N GLU A 3 24.69 -0.75 20.30
CA GLU A 3 24.39 0.66 20.04
C GLU A 3 22.97 0.78 19.47
N ARG A 4 22.02 1.21 20.30
CA ARG A 4 20.70 1.61 19.82
C ARG A 4 20.89 2.91 19.02
N PRO A 5 20.61 2.93 17.71
CA PRO A 5 20.69 4.18 16.95
C PRO A 5 19.81 5.22 17.64
N ARG A 6 20.35 6.42 17.84
CA ARG A 6 19.61 7.52 18.45
C ARG A 6 18.43 7.86 17.55
N LEU A 7 17.23 7.47 17.98
CA LEU A 7 15.98 7.85 17.33
C LEU A 7 15.92 9.37 17.16
N SER A 8 15.38 9.84 16.05
CA SER A 8 15.01 11.23 15.85
C SER A 8 13.86 11.65 16.78
N LYS A 9 13.59 12.95 16.86
CA LYS A 9 12.44 13.47 17.64
C LYS A 9 11.11 12.93 17.11
N ALA A 10 10.98 12.82 15.78
CA ALA A 10 9.77 12.29 15.14
C ALA A 10 9.56 10.81 15.43
N GLU A 11 10.63 9.99 15.34
CA GLU A 11 10.55 8.56 15.67
C GLU A 11 10.22 8.33 17.14
N ARG A 12 10.79 9.11 18.07
CA ARG A 12 10.44 9.02 19.49
C ARG A 12 8.96 9.33 19.73
N ALA A 13 8.42 10.38 19.12
CA ALA A 13 7.02 10.73 19.25
C ALA A 13 6.10 9.65 18.65
N PHE A 14 6.47 9.08 17.51
CA PHE A 14 5.75 7.97 16.89
C PHE A 14 5.68 6.74 17.81
N TYR A 15 6.81 6.29 18.37
CA TYR A 15 6.84 5.17 19.30
C TYR A 15 6.11 5.46 20.63
N ALA A 16 6.13 6.72 21.10
CA ALA A 16 5.36 7.11 22.28
C ALA A 16 3.84 6.95 22.04
N HIS A 17 3.33 7.43 20.90
CA HIS A 17 1.91 7.23 20.55
C HIS A 17 1.56 5.74 20.37
N ALA A 18 2.44 4.95 19.76
CA ALA A 18 2.21 3.51 19.60
C ALA A 18 2.10 2.81 20.97
N ALA A 19 2.87 3.26 21.96
CA ALA A 19 2.84 2.73 23.32
C ALA A 19 1.51 2.95 24.03
N ASP A 20 0.80 4.05 23.72
CA ASP A 20 -0.55 4.33 24.26
C ASP A 20 -1.58 3.27 23.83
N PHE A 21 -1.32 2.56 22.72
CA PHE A 21 -2.12 1.43 22.22
C PHE A 21 -1.49 0.06 22.52
N GLY A 22 -0.52 0.00 23.42
CA GLY A 22 0.12 -1.26 23.80
C GLY A 22 1.12 -1.82 22.78
N ILE A 23 1.54 -1.02 21.78
CA ILE A 23 2.50 -1.45 20.75
C ILE A 23 3.88 -0.91 21.14
N ARG A 24 4.67 -1.70 21.86
CA ARG A 24 5.95 -1.26 22.46
C ARG A 24 7.15 -2.09 22.01
N SER A 25 6.93 -3.35 21.68
CA SER A 25 7.91 -4.22 21.04
C SER A 25 7.19 -5.21 20.12
N GLY A 26 7.93 -5.95 19.30
CA GLY A 26 7.32 -6.93 18.41
C GLY A 26 8.31 -7.62 17.50
N ILE A 27 7.79 -8.57 16.72
CA ILE A 27 8.53 -9.34 15.74
C ILE A 27 7.87 -9.13 14.39
N SER A 28 8.67 -8.67 13.42
CA SER A 28 8.22 -8.41 12.06
C SER A 28 8.92 -9.35 11.09
N ILE A 29 8.14 -10.09 10.30
CA ILE A 29 8.64 -11.04 9.31
C ILE A 29 8.25 -10.52 7.92
N PRO A 30 9.20 -9.97 7.15
CA PRO A 30 8.96 -9.53 5.79
C PRO A 30 9.08 -10.70 4.79
N VAL A 31 8.21 -10.73 3.79
CA VAL A 31 8.28 -11.65 2.65
C VAL A 31 8.12 -10.89 1.34
N ARG A 32 8.90 -11.26 0.32
CA ARG A 32 8.70 -10.76 -1.04
C ARG A 32 7.45 -11.38 -1.62
N THR A 33 6.69 -10.59 -2.35
CA THR A 33 5.44 -11.00 -3.00
C THR A 33 5.53 -10.72 -4.50
N ALA A 34 4.45 -10.99 -5.25
CA ALA A 34 4.42 -10.76 -6.69
C ALA A 34 4.82 -9.32 -7.06
N ASN A 35 5.38 -9.16 -8.28
CA ASN A 35 5.68 -7.88 -8.92
C ASN A 35 6.63 -6.97 -8.10
N GLY A 36 7.59 -7.56 -7.38
CA GLY A 36 8.57 -6.82 -6.58
C GLY A 36 7.99 -6.16 -5.32
N SER A 37 6.74 -6.47 -4.97
CA SER A 37 6.10 -5.99 -3.75
C SER A 37 6.61 -6.76 -2.52
N MET A 38 6.29 -6.25 -1.33
CA MET A 38 6.60 -6.87 -0.05
C MET A 38 5.36 -6.88 0.84
N SER A 39 5.17 -7.97 1.57
CA SER A 39 4.21 -8.05 2.67
C SER A 39 4.97 -8.32 3.96
N MET A 40 4.41 -7.88 5.08
CA MET A 40 5.02 -8.07 6.39
C MET A 40 3.92 -8.49 7.36
N PHE A 41 4.25 -9.45 8.21
CA PHE A 41 3.41 -9.82 9.34
C PHE A 41 4.13 -9.46 10.63
N THR A 42 3.43 -8.72 11.50
CA THR A 42 4.00 -8.22 12.75
C THR A 42 3.17 -8.71 13.92
N LEU A 43 3.84 -9.33 14.89
CA LEU A 43 3.29 -9.65 16.21
C LEU A 43 3.77 -8.57 17.18
N ALA A 44 2.85 -7.79 17.73
CA ALA A 44 3.14 -6.70 18.66
C ALA A 44 2.94 -7.12 20.12
N SER A 45 3.63 -6.45 21.03
CA SER A 45 3.55 -6.67 22.48
C SER A 45 3.62 -5.35 23.26
N GLU A 46 2.95 -5.32 24.41
CA GLU A 46 3.01 -4.24 25.40
C GLU A 46 4.32 -4.23 26.19
N LYS A 47 5.09 -5.32 26.12
CA LYS A 47 6.40 -5.41 26.78
C LYS A 47 7.41 -4.46 26.10
N LEU A 48 8.38 -3.97 26.88
CA LEU A 48 9.46 -3.13 26.38
C LEU A 48 10.46 -3.88 25.49
N THR A 49 10.61 -5.17 25.74
CA THR A 49 11.53 -6.07 25.05
C THR A 49 10.81 -7.39 24.79
N ILE A 50 11.12 -7.99 23.64
CA ILE A 50 10.73 -9.36 23.35
C ILE A 50 11.83 -10.26 23.90
N GLU A 51 11.46 -11.12 24.84
CA GLU A 51 12.31 -12.19 25.37
C GLU A 51 11.81 -13.50 24.77
N LEU A 52 12.70 -14.19 24.06
CA LEU A 52 12.40 -15.46 23.42
C LEU A 52 13.22 -16.56 24.10
N ASP A 53 12.55 -17.61 24.53
CA ASP A 53 13.22 -18.80 25.08
C ASP A 53 13.97 -19.60 24.00
N ARG A 54 13.62 -19.38 22.72
CA ARG A 54 14.21 -20.02 21.55
C ARG A 54 14.28 -19.04 20.39
N GLU A 55 15.33 -19.14 19.59
CA GLU A 55 15.43 -18.38 18.34
C GLU A 55 14.32 -18.77 17.36
N ILE A 56 13.88 -17.80 16.58
CA ILE A 56 12.90 -18.02 15.51
C ILE A 56 13.66 -18.50 14.28
N ASP A 57 13.29 -19.68 13.78
CA ASP A 57 13.73 -20.15 12.47
C ASP A 57 13.18 -19.22 11.38
N ALA A 58 14.08 -18.44 10.78
CA ALA A 58 13.74 -17.46 9.76
C ALA A 58 13.11 -18.09 8.51
N VAL A 59 13.49 -19.32 8.15
CA VAL A 59 12.93 -20.03 6.98
C VAL A 59 11.50 -20.49 7.29
N ALA A 60 11.29 -21.08 8.47
CA ALA A 60 9.95 -21.47 8.90
C ALA A 60 9.03 -20.25 9.02
N ALA A 61 9.51 -19.16 9.62
CA ALA A 61 8.77 -17.91 9.78
C ALA A 61 8.40 -17.29 8.42
N ALA A 62 9.37 -17.16 7.50
CA ALA A 62 9.10 -16.64 6.16
C ALA A 62 8.11 -17.52 5.39
N THR A 63 8.21 -18.85 5.52
CA THR A 63 7.28 -19.79 4.88
C THR A 63 5.85 -19.61 5.42
N ALA A 64 5.69 -19.53 6.74
CA ALA A 64 4.38 -19.32 7.37
C ALA A 64 3.75 -17.99 6.92
N VAL A 65 4.53 -16.90 6.91
CA VAL A 65 4.04 -15.58 6.49
C VAL A 65 3.74 -15.53 5.00
N ALA A 66 4.52 -16.21 4.15
CA ALA A 66 4.23 -16.33 2.73
C ALA A 66 2.90 -17.08 2.48
N GLN A 67 2.65 -18.17 3.20
CA GLN A 67 1.38 -18.90 3.12
C GLN A 67 0.20 -18.04 3.61
N LEU A 68 0.37 -17.31 4.71
CA LEU A 68 -0.64 -16.38 5.22
C LEU A 68 -0.95 -15.28 4.20
N HIS A 69 0.09 -14.65 3.64
CA HIS A 69 -0.06 -13.65 2.58
C HIS A 69 -0.81 -14.20 1.36
N ALA A 70 -0.45 -15.40 0.91
CA ALA A 70 -1.12 -16.06 -0.21
C ALA A 70 -2.59 -16.33 0.11
N ARG A 71 -2.92 -16.74 1.34
CA ARG A 71 -4.31 -16.99 1.76
C ARG A 71 -5.14 -15.71 1.81
N ILE A 72 -4.62 -14.63 2.40
CA ILE A 72 -5.30 -13.32 2.47
C ILE A 72 -5.56 -12.79 1.07
N THR A 73 -4.56 -12.87 0.19
CA THR A 73 -4.65 -12.41 -1.21
C THR A 73 -5.65 -13.24 -2.01
N PHE A 74 -5.59 -14.57 -1.90
CA PHE A 74 -6.49 -15.49 -2.59
C PHE A 74 -7.96 -15.28 -2.19
N LEU A 75 -8.21 -15.00 -0.91
CA LEU A 75 -9.55 -14.73 -0.40
C LEU A 75 -10.05 -13.31 -0.72
N GLN A 76 -9.22 -12.46 -1.33
CA GLN A 76 -9.55 -11.04 -1.56
C GLN A 76 -10.06 -10.36 -0.28
N ALA A 77 -9.38 -10.63 0.85
CA ALA A 77 -9.80 -10.12 2.14
C ALA A 77 -9.93 -8.59 2.09
N THR A 78 -11.01 -8.06 2.68
CA THR A 78 -11.23 -6.61 2.73
C THR A 78 -10.21 -5.99 3.70
N PRO A 79 -9.44 -4.96 3.28
CA PRO A 79 -8.51 -4.27 4.17
C PRO A 79 -9.26 -3.65 5.35
N SER A 80 -8.73 -3.82 6.56
CA SER A 80 -9.25 -3.12 7.75
C SER A 80 -8.85 -1.65 7.76
N VAL A 81 -7.67 -1.34 7.21
CA VAL A 81 -7.15 0.00 7.00
C VAL A 81 -6.38 0.01 5.68
N GLU A 82 -6.56 1.05 4.87
CA GLU A 82 -5.80 1.30 3.66
C GLU A 82 -5.49 2.79 3.52
N GLU A 83 -4.45 3.13 2.76
CA GLU A 83 -4.11 4.52 2.47
C GLU A 83 -5.25 5.17 1.69
N ALA A 84 -5.74 6.31 2.19
CA ALA A 84 -6.80 7.05 1.54
C ALA A 84 -6.38 7.45 0.11
N ALA A 85 -7.15 6.97 -0.86
CA ALA A 85 -7.04 7.41 -2.24
C ALA A 85 -8.42 7.84 -2.72
N TYR A 86 -8.45 8.88 -3.54
CA TYR A 86 -9.68 9.38 -4.11
C TYR A 86 -9.45 9.80 -5.56
N LEU A 87 -10.53 9.77 -6.31
CA LEU A 87 -10.67 10.37 -7.61
C LEU A 87 -11.76 11.43 -7.53
N ASP A 88 -11.52 12.58 -8.16
CA ASP A 88 -12.63 13.49 -8.43
C ASP A 88 -13.53 12.94 -9.56
N PRO A 89 -14.75 13.48 -9.71
CA PRO A 89 -15.70 12.95 -10.68
C PRO A 89 -15.16 12.88 -12.12
N LYS A 90 -14.34 13.84 -12.54
CA LYS A 90 -13.77 13.85 -13.91
C LYS A 90 -12.63 12.85 -14.04
N GLU A 91 -11.78 12.72 -13.04
CA GLU A 91 -10.74 11.67 -13.01
C GLU A 91 -11.36 10.28 -13.11
N ALA A 92 -12.39 10.00 -12.30
CA ALA A 92 -13.10 8.73 -12.31
C ALA A 92 -13.78 8.45 -13.66
N THR A 93 -14.38 9.47 -14.29
CA THR A 93 -14.97 9.31 -15.62
C THR A 93 -13.93 9.02 -16.69
N TYR A 94 -12.82 9.78 -16.73
CA TYR A 94 -11.77 9.56 -17.73
C TYR A 94 -11.12 8.18 -17.56
N LEU A 95 -10.87 7.75 -16.32
CA LEU A 95 -10.29 6.44 -16.04
C LEU A 95 -11.24 5.29 -16.36
N ARG A 96 -12.56 5.47 -16.23
CA ARG A 96 -13.55 4.48 -16.67
C ARG A 96 -13.48 4.22 -18.16
N TRP A 97 -13.37 5.27 -18.98
CA TRP A 97 -13.20 5.12 -20.42
C TRP A 97 -11.85 4.47 -20.77
N ILE A 98 -10.77 4.86 -20.09
CA ILE A 98 -9.45 4.26 -20.33
C ILE A 98 -9.43 2.78 -19.92
N ALA A 99 -10.11 2.41 -18.84
CA ALA A 99 -10.19 1.03 -18.37
C ALA A 99 -10.83 0.08 -19.41
N VAL A 100 -11.69 0.60 -20.28
CA VAL A 100 -12.28 -0.16 -21.40
C VAL A 100 -11.54 0.04 -22.73
N GLY A 101 -10.33 0.61 -22.69
CA GLY A 101 -9.41 0.68 -23.83
C GLY A 101 -9.49 1.96 -24.66
N LYS A 102 -10.22 3.00 -24.22
CA LYS A 102 -10.26 4.28 -24.94
C LYS A 102 -8.96 5.07 -24.82
N THR A 103 -8.56 5.67 -25.94
CA THR A 103 -7.46 6.63 -25.98
C THR A 103 -7.87 7.96 -25.36
N MET A 104 -6.91 8.78 -24.92
CA MET A 104 -7.22 10.10 -24.34
C MET A 104 -7.94 11.04 -25.33
N GLU A 105 -7.71 10.86 -26.64
CA GLU A 105 -8.42 11.60 -27.70
C GLU A 105 -9.89 11.18 -27.75
N GLU A 106 -10.17 9.89 -27.81
CA GLU A 106 -11.56 9.39 -27.77
C GLU A 106 -12.27 9.78 -26.47
N VAL A 107 -11.59 9.76 -25.32
CA VAL A 107 -12.16 10.24 -24.06
C VAL A 107 -12.51 11.73 -24.15
N ALA A 108 -11.63 12.53 -24.75
CA ALA A 108 -11.87 13.96 -24.90
C ALA A 108 -13.10 14.23 -25.77
N ASP A 109 -13.23 13.50 -26.88
CA ASP A 109 -14.39 13.59 -27.78
C ASP A 109 -15.69 13.15 -27.07
N LEU A 110 -15.66 12.02 -26.35
CA LEU A 110 -16.81 11.49 -25.61
C LEU A 110 -17.28 12.43 -24.49
N GLU A 111 -16.34 13.09 -23.82
CA GLU A 111 -16.62 13.99 -22.69
C GLU A 111 -16.83 15.45 -23.11
N GLY A 112 -16.72 15.76 -24.41
CA GLY A 112 -16.86 17.11 -24.94
C GLY A 112 -15.80 18.10 -24.42
N VAL A 113 -14.58 17.62 -24.19
CA VAL A 113 -13.47 18.42 -23.64
C VAL A 113 -12.25 18.41 -24.57
N LYS A 114 -11.26 19.26 -24.29
CA LYS A 114 -10.00 19.24 -25.03
C LYS A 114 -9.15 18.05 -24.59
N TYR A 115 -8.41 17.44 -25.51
CA TYR A 115 -7.39 16.42 -25.21
C TYR A 115 -6.49 16.82 -24.04
N ASN A 116 -6.01 18.07 -24.03
CA ASN A 116 -5.14 18.57 -22.97
C ASN A 116 -5.81 18.55 -21.58
N SER A 117 -7.13 18.72 -21.49
CA SER A 117 -7.86 18.61 -20.22
C SER A 117 -7.79 17.19 -19.67
N VAL A 118 -7.98 16.17 -20.51
CA VAL A 118 -7.84 14.76 -20.12
C VAL A 118 -6.39 14.44 -19.73
N ARG A 119 -5.43 14.84 -20.58
CA ARG A 119 -4.00 14.56 -20.38
C ARG A 119 -3.46 15.14 -19.07
N VAL A 120 -3.73 16.42 -18.79
CA VAL A 120 -3.25 17.09 -17.57
C VAL A 120 -3.86 16.44 -16.34
N LYS A 121 -5.17 16.19 -16.38
CA LYS A 121 -5.88 15.57 -15.25
C LYS A 121 -5.29 14.21 -14.90
N LEU A 122 -5.11 13.32 -15.89
CA LEU A 122 -4.49 12.02 -15.68
C LEU A 122 -3.03 12.12 -15.23
N ALA A 123 -2.28 13.14 -15.66
CA ALA A 123 -0.91 13.35 -15.19
C ALA A 123 -0.86 13.73 -13.70
N GLU A 124 -1.77 14.60 -13.26
CA GLU A 124 -1.93 14.96 -11.85
C GLU A 124 -2.37 13.76 -11.01
N THR A 125 -3.33 12.97 -11.49
CA THR A 125 -3.76 11.74 -10.82
C THR A 125 -2.61 10.75 -10.72
N LYS A 126 -1.86 10.52 -11.80
CA LYS A 126 -0.66 9.66 -11.78
C LYS A 126 0.36 10.11 -10.73
N LYS A 127 0.61 11.41 -10.62
CA LYS A 127 1.49 11.97 -9.59
C LYS A 127 0.96 11.72 -8.18
N ARG A 128 -0.35 11.91 -7.96
CA ARG A 128 -0.99 11.69 -6.64
C ARG A 128 -0.96 10.22 -6.21
N PHE A 129 -1.12 9.30 -7.16
CA PHE A 129 -1.05 7.84 -6.92
C PHE A 129 0.39 7.29 -6.99
N ASN A 130 1.38 8.14 -7.28
CA ASN A 130 2.78 7.76 -7.46
C ASN A 130 2.98 6.62 -8.50
N VAL A 131 2.33 6.74 -9.66
CA VAL A 131 2.45 5.78 -10.77
C VAL A 131 2.88 6.46 -12.07
N HIS A 132 3.54 5.72 -12.95
CA HIS A 132 4.11 6.29 -14.19
C HIS A 132 3.23 6.10 -15.41
N THR A 133 2.45 5.02 -15.48
CA THR A 133 1.64 4.66 -16.64
C THR A 133 0.15 4.75 -16.34
N THR A 134 -0.64 5.06 -17.37
CA THR A 134 -2.10 5.12 -17.24
C THR A 134 -2.69 3.72 -17.01
N THR A 135 -2.05 2.68 -17.55
CA THR A 135 -2.42 1.28 -17.29
C THR A 135 -2.28 0.91 -15.82
N HIS A 136 -1.16 1.29 -15.19
CA HIS A 136 -0.99 1.05 -13.75
C HIS A 136 -2.01 1.85 -12.94
N LEU A 137 -2.26 3.12 -13.30
CA LEU A 137 -3.29 3.93 -12.65
C LEU A 137 -4.67 3.26 -12.73
N ALA A 138 -5.11 2.83 -13.92
CA ALA A 138 -6.40 2.17 -14.11
C ALA A 138 -6.50 0.84 -13.32
N ALA A 139 -5.44 0.03 -13.30
CA ALA A 139 -5.41 -1.19 -12.50
C ALA A 139 -5.53 -0.92 -10.99
N LEU A 140 -4.85 0.12 -10.50
CA LEU A 140 -4.86 0.50 -9.10
C LEU A 140 -6.24 1.04 -8.67
N THR A 141 -6.88 1.85 -9.51
CA THR A 141 -8.20 2.43 -9.21
C THR A 141 -9.28 1.36 -9.19
N ILE A 142 -9.27 0.40 -10.12
CA ILE A 142 -10.17 -0.77 -10.09
C ILE A 142 -9.95 -1.58 -8.81
N ARG A 143 -8.68 -1.86 -8.45
CA ARG A 143 -8.35 -2.63 -7.24
C ARG A 143 -8.83 -1.95 -5.96
N ARG A 144 -8.75 -0.62 -5.89
CA ARG A 144 -9.22 0.20 -4.75
C ARG A 144 -10.71 0.56 -4.83
N LYS A 145 -11.45 0.06 -5.83
CA LYS A 145 -12.88 0.33 -6.05
C LYS A 145 -13.20 1.85 -6.11
N LEU A 146 -12.31 2.61 -6.75
CA LEU A 146 -12.44 4.06 -6.98
C LEU A 146 -13.11 4.38 -8.32
#